data_AF-A0A0A9GK30-F1
#
_entry.id   AF-A0A0A9GK30-F1
#
_cell.length_a   1.000
_cell.length_b   1.000
_cell.length_c   1.000
_cell.angle_alpha   90.00
_cell.angle_beta   90.00
_cell.angle_gamma   90.00
#
_symmetry.space_group_name_H-M   'P 1'
#
loop_
_entity.id
_entity.type
_entity.pdbx_description
1 polymer ?
#
loop_
_entity_poly.entity_id
_entity_poly.type
_entity_poly.pdbx_seq_one_letter_code
_entity_poly.pdbx_strand_id
1 'polypeptide(L)'
;MLKFWPWLQLVGWEIDPMIIELSRDYFGMSDLEKATESGGSLSVRIDDALSPSATVEGGFAGIVVDLFGDGKIIPQLEEVETWLQIAKKLMPGGRIMVNCGGADVAVSLAEDSSPSSWVQNPTIKALCSAFPGQLNWKRLSEKESVNYVALTGPLPDLDEWSASVPSELSTKVKQWVPCELA
;
A
#
# COMPACT_ATOMS: atom_id res chain seq x y z
N MET A 1 12.60 3.18 -0.48
CA MET A 1 12.61 3.25 1.01
C MET A 1 14.03 3.22 1.57
N LEU A 2 14.86 2.22 1.25
CA LEU A 2 16.22 2.08 1.80
C LEU A 2 17.15 3.29 1.60
N LYS A 3 16.95 4.07 0.52
CA LYS A 3 17.66 5.35 0.31
C LYS A 3 17.47 6.35 1.47
N PHE A 4 16.28 6.43 2.03
CA PHE A 4 15.93 7.40 3.08
C PHE A 4 15.94 6.78 4.48
N TRP A 5 15.66 5.48 4.58
CA TRP A 5 15.65 4.73 5.84
C TRP A 5 16.49 3.46 5.67
N PRO A 6 17.84 3.58 5.72
CA PRO A 6 18.75 2.51 5.36
C PRO A 6 18.77 1.36 6.37
N TRP A 7 18.19 1.51 7.57
CA TRP A 7 18.10 0.47 8.59
C TRP A 7 16.90 -0.48 8.41
N LEU A 8 15.98 -0.19 7.47
CA LEU A 8 14.77 -1.00 7.31
C LEU A 8 15.09 -2.39 6.76
N GLN A 9 14.44 -3.41 7.33
CA GLN A 9 14.34 -4.73 6.73
C GLN A 9 13.09 -4.76 5.86
N LEU A 10 13.27 -4.90 4.55
CA LEU A 10 12.17 -5.01 3.60
C LEU A 10 12.08 -6.44 3.10
N VAL A 11 10.86 -6.95 2.98
CA VAL A 11 10.60 -8.23 2.33
C VAL A 11 9.50 -8.03 1.29
N GLY A 12 9.76 -8.44 0.06
CA GLY A 12 8.84 -8.33 -1.07
C GLY A 12 8.43 -9.71 -1.57
N TRP A 13 7.17 -9.82 -1.98
CA TRP A 13 6.64 -10.96 -2.73
C TRP A 13 6.26 -10.49 -4.11
N GLU A 14 6.71 -11.22 -5.12
CA GLU A 14 6.33 -11.04 -6.52
C GLU A 14 6.07 -12.43 -7.10
N ILE A 15 4.97 -12.58 -7.83
CA ILE A 15 4.55 -13.88 -8.36
C ILE A 15 5.25 -14.21 -9.68
N ASP A 16 5.64 -13.19 -10.44
CA ASP A 16 6.31 -13.35 -11.73
C ASP A 16 7.85 -13.34 -11.57
N PRO A 17 8.53 -14.49 -11.77
CA PRO A 17 9.98 -14.56 -11.68
C PRO A 17 10.70 -13.68 -12.72
N MET A 18 10.09 -13.42 -13.88
CA MET A 18 10.69 -12.61 -14.94
C MET A 18 10.79 -11.14 -14.51
N ILE A 19 9.80 -10.62 -13.79
CA ILE A 19 9.83 -9.26 -13.24
C ILE A 19 10.99 -9.12 -12.26
N ILE A 20 11.24 -10.13 -11.43
CA ILE A 20 12.36 -10.12 -10.49
C ILE A 20 13.71 -10.16 -11.22
N GLU A 21 13.85 -11.04 -12.23
CA GLU A 21 15.07 -11.14 -13.04
C GLU A 21 15.40 -9.79 -13.72
N LEU A 22 14.44 -9.20 -14.42
CA LEU A 22 14.61 -7.90 -15.06
C LEU A 22 14.88 -6.79 -14.04
N SER A 23 14.24 -6.83 -12.88
CA SER A 23 14.47 -5.87 -11.80
C SER A 23 15.90 -5.90 -11.26
N ARG A 24 16.47 -7.11 -11.14
CA ARG A 24 17.86 -7.33 -10.73
C ARG A 24 18.85 -6.84 -11.77
N ASP A 25 18.57 -7.09 -13.04
CA ASP A 25 19.47 -6.77 -14.15
C ASP A 25 19.45 -5.29 -14.53
N TYR A 26 18.28 -4.64 -14.47
CA TYR A 26 18.08 -3.32 -15.10
C TYR A 26 17.57 -2.23 -14.16
N PHE A 27 16.97 -2.57 -13.01
CA PHE A 27 16.31 -1.58 -12.14
C PHE A 27 16.98 -1.43 -10.75
N GLY A 28 18.20 -1.95 -10.60
CA GLY A 28 19.00 -1.76 -9.38
C GLY A 28 18.53 -2.57 -8.18
N MET A 29 17.62 -3.54 -8.35
CA MET A 29 17.15 -4.40 -7.26
C MET A 29 18.30 -5.21 -6.64
N SER A 30 19.28 -5.64 -7.44
CA SER A 30 20.47 -6.36 -6.97
C SER A 30 21.28 -5.58 -5.93
N ASP A 31 21.27 -4.25 -6.00
CA ASP A 31 21.94 -3.40 -5.00
C ASP A 31 21.10 -3.23 -3.73
N LEU A 32 19.77 -3.25 -3.85
CA LEU A 32 18.85 -3.20 -2.71
C LEU A 32 18.86 -4.50 -1.88
N GLU A 33 19.15 -5.63 -2.51
CA GLU A 33 19.29 -6.93 -1.82
C GLU A 33 20.59 -7.05 -1.01
N LYS A 34 21.57 -6.16 -1.25
CA LYS A 34 22.78 -6.06 -0.42
C LYS A 34 22.46 -5.29 0.86
N ALA A 35 23.09 -5.70 1.96
CA ALA A 35 22.98 -4.98 3.23
C ALA A 35 23.56 -3.56 3.10
N THR A 36 22.82 -2.56 3.56
CA THR A 36 23.34 -1.21 3.76
C THR A 36 24.31 -1.19 4.94
N GLU A 37 25.06 -0.09 5.08
CA GLU A 37 25.93 0.13 6.26
C GLU A 37 25.15 0.14 7.59
N SER A 38 23.85 0.49 7.55
CA SER A 38 22.95 0.46 8.70
C SER A 38 22.23 -0.88 8.90
N GLY A 39 22.61 -1.89 8.13
CA GLY A 39 22.09 -3.26 8.23
C GLY A 39 20.77 -3.54 7.54
N GLY A 40 20.11 -2.54 6.94
CA GLY A 40 18.87 -2.74 6.17
C GLY A 40 19.12 -3.40 4.82
N SER A 41 18.11 -4.07 4.27
CA SER A 41 18.17 -4.72 2.96
C SER A 41 16.77 -5.04 2.45
N LEU A 42 16.68 -5.43 1.17
CA LEU A 42 15.51 -6.05 0.57
C LEU A 42 15.73 -7.57 0.47
N SER A 43 14.74 -8.36 0.86
CA SER A 43 14.66 -9.79 0.55
C SER A 43 13.46 -10.05 -0.35
N VAL A 44 13.65 -10.72 -1.48
CA VAL A 44 12.56 -11.00 -2.43
C VAL A 44 12.18 -12.48 -2.42
N ARG A 45 10.87 -12.76 -2.49
CA ARG A 45 10.30 -14.10 -2.57
C ARG A 45 9.45 -14.23 -3.82
N ILE A 46 9.69 -15.29 -4.60
CA ILE A 46 8.87 -15.65 -5.76
C ILE A 46 7.73 -16.52 -5.26
N ASP A 47 6.60 -15.92 -4.89
CA ASP A 47 5.43 -16.65 -4.37
C ASP A 47 4.20 -15.71 -4.33
N ASP A 48 3.02 -16.28 -4.10
CA ASP A 48 1.80 -15.52 -3.87
C ASP A 48 1.87 -14.73 -2.55
N ALA A 49 1.80 -13.40 -2.64
CA ALA A 49 1.79 -12.49 -1.50
C ALA A 49 0.59 -12.68 -0.57
N LEU A 50 -0.54 -13.18 -1.09
CA LEU A 50 -1.76 -13.45 -0.32
C LEU A 50 -1.72 -14.82 0.38
N SER A 51 -0.74 -15.66 0.07
CA SER A 51 -0.57 -16.96 0.71
C SER A 51 -0.49 -16.85 2.24
N PRO A 52 -1.06 -17.80 3.01
CA PRO A 52 -0.87 -17.86 4.46
C PRO A 52 0.60 -17.99 4.88
N SER A 53 1.47 -18.51 4.02
CA SER A 53 2.91 -18.64 4.29
C SER A 53 3.69 -17.34 4.09
N ALA A 54 3.11 -16.34 3.42
CA ALA A 54 3.75 -15.04 3.15
C ALA A 54 3.83 -14.18 4.43
N THR A 55 4.72 -14.58 5.34
CA THR A 55 4.90 -14.01 6.69
C THR A 55 6.37 -13.82 7.04
N VAL A 56 6.63 -13.18 8.17
CA VAL A 56 7.95 -13.08 8.80
C VAL A 56 7.81 -13.36 10.30
N GLU A 57 8.90 -13.81 10.92
CA GLU A 57 8.94 -13.98 12.37
C GLU A 57 8.69 -12.64 13.07
N GLY A 58 7.82 -12.63 14.07
CA GLY A 58 7.42 -11.42 14.81
C GLY A 58 6.37 -10.53 14.12
N GLY A 59 6.05 -10.78 12.85
CA GLY A 59 5.07 -10.00 12.08
C GLY A 59 5.60 -8.68 11.53
N PHE A 60 4.81 -8.04 10.65
CA PHE A 60 5.21 -6.81 9.96
C PHE A 60 4.81 -5.55 10.73
N ALA A 61 5.72 -4.57 10.85
CA ALA A 61 5.39 -3.22 11.31
C ALA A 61 4.55 -2.44 10.28
N GLY A 62 4.67 -2.79 9.01
CA GLY A 62 3.85 -2.22 7.94
C GLY A 62 3.80 -3.16 6.74
N ILE A 63 2.64 -3.23 6.10
CA ILE A 63 2.44 -3.98 4.85
C ILE A 63 2.01 -2.97 3.78
N VAL A 64 2.70 -2.98 2.64
CA VAL A 64 2.32 -2.21 1.45
C VAL A 64 1.77 -3.18 0.41
N VAL A 65 0.55 -2.94 -0.06
CA VAL A 65 -0.13 -3.80 -1.05
C VAL A 65 -0.29 -3.01 -2.35
N ASP A 66 0.32 -3.52 -3.41
CA ASP A 66 0.30 -2.94 -4.76
C ASP A 66 0.15 -4.08 -5.78
N LEU A 67 -0.96 -4.84 -5.69
CA LEU A 67 -1.19 -6.06 -6.45
C LEU A 67 -2.17 -5.82 -7.59
N PHE A 68 -1.76 -6.14 -8.82
CA PHE A 68 -2.57 -6.02 -10.02
C PHE A 68 -2.45 -7.27 -10.89
N GLY A 69 -3.55 -7.63 -11.56
CA GLY A 69 -3.60 -8.64 -12.61
C GLY A 69 -4.30 -8.04 -13.83
N ASP A 70 -3.73 -8.22 -15.02
CA ASP A 70 -4.26 -7.67 -16.28
C ASP A 70 -4.56 -6.15 -16.22
N GLY A 71 -3.73 -5.40 -15.49
CA GLY A 71 -3.87 -3.95 -15.31
C GLY A 71 -5.01 -3.52 -14.38
N LYS A 72 -5.62 -4.46 -13.65
CA LYS A 72 -6.73 -4.23 -12.71
C LYS A 72 -6.40 -4.74 -11.32
N ILE A 73 -7.09 -4.21 -10.32
CA ILE A 73 -6.99 -4.76 -8.98
C ILE A 73 -7.50 -6.20 -8.97
N ILE A 74 -6.83 -7.09 -8.25
CA ILE A 74 -7.21 -8.50 -8.20
C ILE A 74 -8.49 -8.68 -7.35
N PRO A 75 -9.45 -9.56 -7.74
CA PRO A 75 -10.72 -9.72 -7.02
C PRO A 75 -10.58 -10.04 -5.53
N GLN A 76 -9.51 -10.73 -5.14
CA GLN A 76 -9.21 -11.07 -3.75
C GLN A 76 -9.11 -9.83 -2.86
N LEU A 77 -8.70 -8.67 -3.39
CA LEU A 77 -8.62 -7.41 -2.65
C LEU A 77 -9.98 -6.72 -2.48
N GLU A 78 -11.03 -7.22 -3.12
CA GLU A 78 -12.43 -6.80 -2.90
C GLU A 78 -13.11 -7.60 -1.78
N GLU A 79 -12.43 -8.61 -1.23
CA GLU A 79 -12.96 -9.48 -0.18
C GLU A 79 -12.51 -9.04 1.23
N VAL A 80 -13.48 -8.90 2.14
CA VAL A 80 -13.23 -8.51 3.55
C VAL A 80 -12.28 -9.49 4.23
N GLU A 81 -12.46 -10.79 4.01
CA GLU A 81 -11.65 -11.82 4.67
C GLU A 81 -10.18 -11.73 4.26
N THR A 82 -9.87 -11.38 3.02
CA THR A 82 -8.48 -11.18 2.56
C THR A 82 -7.78 -10.12 3.41
N TRP A 83 -8.45 -9.00 3.66
CA TRP A 83 -7.91 -7.92 4.50
C TRP A 83 -7.67 -8.36 5.95
N LEU A 84 -8.59 -9.13 6.51
CA LEU A 84 -8.45 -9.70 7.86
C LEU A 84 -7.28 -10.69 7.92
N GLN A 85 -7.05 -11.49 6.88
CA GLN A 85 -5.91 -12.40 6.80
C GLN A 85 -4.59 -11.66 6.63
N ILE A 86 -4.54 -10.58 5.84
CA ILE A 86 -3.37 -9.71 5.74
C ILE A 86 -3.08 -9.07 7.11
N ALA A 87 -4.09 -8.58 7.82
CA ALA A 87 -3.93 -7.97 9.13
C ALA A 87 -3.35 -8.92 10.19
N LYS A 88 -3.67 -10.21 10.13
CA LYS A 88 -3.07 -11.24 11.03
C LYS A 88 -1.55 -11.37 10.88
N LYS A 89 -0.97 -10.88 9.78
CA LYS A 89 0.47 -10.90 9.52
C LYS A 89 1.20 -9.70 10.15
N LEU A 90 0.47 -8.69 10.64
CA LEU A 90 1.05 -7.51 11.29
C LEU A 90 1.48 -7.83 12.73
N MET A 91 2.53 -7.16 13.18
CA MET A 91 2.82 -7.06 14.61
C MET A 91 1.82 -6.09 15.30
N PRO A 92 1.71 -6.09 16.63
CA PRO A 92 0.87 -5.12 17.34
C PRO A 92 1.22 -3.67 16.95
N GLY A 93 0.20 -2.90 16.55
CA GLY A 93 0.35 -1.52 16.09
C GLY A 93 0.82 -1.36 14.63
N GLY A 94 1.04 -2.46 13.91
CA GLY A 94 1.38 -2.41 12.49
C GLY A 94 0.23 -1.89 11.62
N ARG A 95 0.55 -1.40 10.42
CA ARG A 95 -0.43 -0.76 9.51
C ARG A 95 -0.37 -1.32 8.09
N ILE A 96 -1.48 -1.22 7.37
CA ILE A 96 -1.61 -1.60 5.96
C ILE A 96 -1.74 -0.32 5.15
N MET A 97 -0.93 -0.19 4.10
CA MET A 97 -1.11 0.80 3.05
C MET A 97 -1.38 0.07 1.74
N VAL A 98 -2.38 0.50 0.99
CA VAL A 98 -2.79 -0.18 -0.24
C VAL A 98 -3.08 0.82 -1.34
N ASN A 99 -2.59 0.52 -2.54
CA ASN A 99 -3.04 1.16 -3.76
C ASN A 99 -4.40 0.57 -4.18
N CYS A 100 -5.41 1.43 -4.27
CA CYS A 100 -6.78 1.07 -4.64
C CYS A 100 -7.13 1.52 -6.07
N GLY A 101 -6.13 1.78 -6.92
CA GLY A 101 -6.33 2.11 -8.33
C GLY A 101 -6.92 0.96 -9.14
N GLY A 102 -7.31 1.23 -10.39
CA GLY A 102 -7.70 0.19 -11.34
C GLY A 102 -9.10 -0.43 -11.14
N ALA A 103 -9.98 0.20 -10.35
CA ALA A 103 -11.38 -0.21 -10.29
C ALA A 103 -12.08 0.09 -11.63
N ASP A 104 -12.80 -0.90 -12.18
CA ASP A 104 -13.55 -0.83 -13.45
C ASP A 104 -14.72 0.17 -13.43
N VAL A 105 -14.96 0.80 -12.29
CA VAL A 105 -15.95 1.87 -12.17
C VAL A 105 -15.39 3.01 -13.00
N ALA A 106 -15.97 3.19 -14.19
CA ALA A 106 -15.96 4.42 -14.94
C ALA A 106 -16.54 5.52 -14.04
N VAL A 107 -15.73 6.01 -13.10
CA VAL A 107 -15.97 7.28 -12.44
C VAL A 107 -15.72 8.28 -13.55
N SER A 108 -16.79 8.61 -14.27
CA SER A 108 -16.80 9.60 -15.32
C SER A 108 -16.10 10.83 -14.74
N LEU A 109 -14.95 11.20 -15.33
CA LEU A 109 -14.19 12.41 -14.95
C LEU A 109 -15.07 13.68 -14.96
N ALA A 110 -16.27 13.61 -15.57
CA ALA A 110 -17.27 14.66 -15.62
C ALA A 110 -18.16 14.79 -14.35
N GLU A 111 -18.23 13.78 -13.47
CA GLU A 111 -19.07 13.79 -12.25
C GLU A 111 -18.26 13.76 -10.94
N ASP A 112 -16.93 13.75 -11.06
CA ASP A 112 -15.97 13.40 -10.01
C ASP A 112 -15.64 14.54 -9.01
N SER A 113 -16.59 15.46 -8.81
CA SER A 113 -16.49 16.54 -7.82
C SER A 113 -17.14 16.20 -6.48
N SER A 114 -17.81 15.05 -6.37
CA SER A 114 -18.38 14.59 -5.11
C SER A 114 -17.36 13.83 -4.27
N PRO A 115 -17.17 14.18 -2.98
CA PRO A 115 -16.39 13.40 -2.01
C PRO A 115 -16.85 11.95 -1.83
N SER A 116 -17.89 11.48 -2.53
CA SER A 116 -18.47 10.14 -2.40
C SER A 116 -18.06 9.16 -3.51
N SER A 117 -17.27 9.56 -4.53
CA SER A 117 -16.93 8.66 -5.65
C SER A 117 -15.99 7.52 -5.23
N TRP A 118 -15.05 7.77 -4.32
CA TRP A 118 -14.18 6.73 -3.74
C TRP A 118 -14.98 5.68 -2.94
N VAL A 119 -16.11 6.07 -2.34
CA VAL A 119 -16.99 5.15 -1.60
C VAL A 119 -17.48 4.03 -2.52
N GLN A 120 -17.50 4.22 -3.84
CA GLN A 120 -17.89 3.20 -4.80
C GLN A 120 -16.80 2.17 -5.12
N ASN A 121 -15.54 2.44 -4.78
CA ASN A 121 -14.44 1.51 -5.02
C ASN A 121 -14.62 0.23 -4.18
N PRO A 122 -14.77 -0.96 -4.80
CA PRO A 122 -15.02 -2.20 -4.08
C PRO A 122 -13.94 -2.55 -3.05
N THR A 123 -12.67 -2.31 -3.38
CA THR A 123 -11.55 -2.50 -2.46
C THR A 123 -11.65 -1.60 -1.24
N ILE A 124 -12.01 -0.31 -1.42
CA ILE A 124 -12.19 0.59 -0.29
C ILE A 124 -13.40 0.18 0.57
N LYS A 125 -14.50 -0.27 -0.04
CA LYS A 125 -15.65 -0.82 0.71
C LYS A 125 -15.26 -2.03 1.57
N ALA A 126 -14.48 -2.94 0.99
CA ALA A 126 -13.97 -4.11 1.69
C ALA A 126 -13.06 -3.71 2.87
N LEU A 127 -12.16 -2.75 2.67
CA LEU A 127 -11.29 -2.20 3.71
C LEU A 127 -12.07 -1.52 4.84
N CYS A 128 -13.03 -0.63 4.52
CA CYS A 128 -13.80 0.05 5.57
C CYS A 128 -14.73 -0.94 6.32
N SER A 129 -15.13 -2.06 5.69
CA SER A 129 -15.83 -3.16 6.37
C SER A 129 -14.91 -4.00 7.27
N ALA A 130 -13.67 -4.27 6.82
CA ALA A 130 -12.67 -5.01 7.60
C ALA A 130 -12.12 -4.18 8.77
N PHE A 131 -12.02 -2.86 8.62
CA PHE A 131 -11.44 -1.94 9.60
C PHE A 131 -12.37 -0.73 9.88
N PRO A 132 -13.55 -0.94 10.50
CA PRO A 132 -14.52 0.13 10.72
C PRO A 132 -13.93 1.29 11.53
N GLY A 133 -14.02 2.51 10.99
CA GLY A 133 -13.51 3.73 11.62
C GLY A 133 -11.99 3.82 11.72
N GLN A 134 -11.25 2.91 11.06
CA GLN A 134 -9.78 2.84 11.12
C GLN A 134 -9.15 2.90 9.73
N LEU A 135 -9.81 3.52 8.75
CA LEU A 135 -9.24 3.72 7.43
C LEU A 135 -9.13 5.21 7.15
N ASN A 136 -8.01 5.59 6.54
CA ASN A 136 -7.79 6.90 5.97
C ASN A 136 -7.44 6.71 4.50
N TRP A 137 -7.71 7.70 3.68
CA TRP A 137 -7.43 7.62 2.26
C TRP A 137 -6.92 8.95 1.72
N LYS A 138 -6.32 8.90 0.54
CA LYS A 138 -6.04 10.08 -0.27
C LYS A 138 -6.06 9.72 -1.76
N ARG A 139 -6.38 10.73 -2.57
CA ARG A 139 -6.26 10.67 -4.04
C ARG A 139 -4.83 11.07 -4.44
N LEU A 140 -4.19 10.31 -5.34
CA LEU A 140 -2.81 10.61 -5.76
C LEU A 140 -2.72 11.72 -6.81
N SER A 141 -3.71 11.85 -7.69
CA SER A 141 -3.80 12.97 -8.63
C SER A 141 -5.24 13.43 -8.85
N GLU A 142 -5.45 14.73 -8.94
CA GLU A 142 -6.77 15.32 -9.23
C GLU A 142 -7.09 15.36 -10.72
N LYS A 143 -6.08 15.23 -11.60
CA LYS A 143 -6.21 15.55 -13.04
C LYS A 143 -5.96 14.39 -14.00
N GLU A 144 -5.22 13.35 -13.60
CA GLU A 144 -4.63 12.41 -14.58
C GLU A 144 -4.80 10.92 -14.22
N SER A 145 -5.20 10.58 -12.99
CA SER A 145 -5.38 9.18 -12.58
C SER A 145 -6.43 9.02 -11.49
N VAL A 146 -7.19 7.92 -11.57
CA VAL A 146 -8.20 7.51 -10.57
C VAL A 146 -7.55 6.65 -9.47
N ASN A 147 -6.29 6.94 -9.13
CA ASN A 147 -5.54 6.15 -8.15
C ASN A 147 -5.74 6.72 -6.74
N TYR A 148 -6.32 5.88 -5.90
CA TYR A 148 -6.51 6.13 -4.47
C TYR A 148 -5.50 5.30 -3.69
N VAL A 149 -5.09 5.80 -2.54
CA VAL A 149 -4.33 5.02 -1.56
C VAL A 149 -5.09 5.04 -0.26
N ALA A 150 -5.23 3.88 0.37
CA ALA A 150 -5.79 3.74 1.70
C ALA A 150 -4.71 3.35 2.72
N LEU A 151 -4.90 3.75 3.97
CA LEU A 151 -4.01 3.51 5.10
C LEU A 151 -4.85 3.16 6.33
N THR A 152 -4.58 2.01 6.96
CA THR A 152 -5.26 1.61 8.19
C THR A 152 -4.68 2.29 9.43
N GLY A 153 -5.46 2.33 10.51
CA GLY A 153 -5.10 2.91 11.81
C GLY A 153 -5.31 4.43 11.89
N PRO A 154 -5.05 5.05 13.05
CA PRO A 154 -5.20 6.49 13.22
C PRO A 154 -4.12 7.25 12.42
N LEU A 155 -4.46 8.45 11.93
CA LEU A 155 -3.46 9.36 11.39
C LEU A 155 -2.57 9.89 12.52
N PRO A 156 -1.25 9.95 12.31
CA PRO A 156 -0.39 10.72 13.21
C PRO A 156 -0.68 12.22 13.04
N ASP A 157 -0.08 13.05 13.89
CA ASP A 157 -0.06 14.49 13.63
C ASP A 157 0.53 14.77 12.23
N LEU A 158 -0.26 15.43 11.38
CA LEU A 158 0.08 15.60 9.97
C LEU A 158 1.21 16.62 9.78
N ASP A 159 1.38 17.58 10.69
CA ASP A 159 2.47 18.54 10.63
C ASP A 159 3.78 17.90 11.07
N GLU A 160 3.78 17.14 12.16
CA GLU A 160 4.93 16.35 12.60
C GLU A 160 5.33 15.30 11.55
N TRP A 161 4.36 14.58 10.99
CA TRP A 161 4.62 13.60 9.94
C TRP A 161 5.15 14.25 8.65
N SER A 162 4.59 15.40 8.26
CA SER A 162 5.09 16.16 7.11
C SER A 162 6.53 16.64 7.32
N ALA A 163 6.92 16.96 8.55
CA ALA A 163 8.28 17.39 8.89
C ALA A 163 9.28 16.21 8.98
N SER A 164 8.79 14.98 9.21
CA SER A 164 9.63 13.79 9.41
C SER A 164 9.95 13.01 8.12
N VAL A 165 9.35 13.39 6.99
CA VAL A 165 9.56 12.74 5.69
C VAL A 165 10.40 13.60 4.75
N PRO A 166 11.04 13.04 3.71
CA PRO A 166 11.72 13.80 2.69
C PRO A 166 10.82 14.87 2.06
N SER A 167 11.42 15.99 1.63
CA SER A 167 10.71 17.14 1.08
C SER A 167 9.75 16.78 -0.07
N GLU A 168 10.14 15.78 -0.86
CA GLU A 168 9.43 15.21 -2.00
C GLU A 168 8.10 14.55 -1.59
N LEU A 169 8.00 14.08 -0.35
CA LEU A 169 6.80 13.44 0.21
C LEU A 169 5.99 14.38 1.12
N SER A 170 6.64 15.39 1.71
CA SER A 170 6.07 16.27 2.75
C SER A 170 4.72 16.87 2.35
N THR A 171 4.64 17.47 1.17
CA THR A 171 3.43 18.16 0.68
C THR A 171 2.23 17.23 0.51
N LYS A 172 2.47 15.93 0.31
CA LYS A 172 1.43 14.90 0.09
C LYS A 172 0.95 14.26 1.39
N VAL A 173 1.56 14.55 2.53
CA VAL A 173 1.14 14.04 3.84
C VAL A 173 -0.16 14.73 4.28
N LYS A 174 -0.31 16.03 4.05
CA LYS A 174 -1.49 16.81 4.47
C LYS A 174 -2.78 16.49 3.71
N GLN A 175 -2.71 15.58 2.74
CA GLN A 175 -3.83 15.20 1.88
C GLN A 175 -4.58 13.96 2.38
N TRP A 176 -4.11 13.33 3.46
CA TRP A 176 -4.81 12.20 4.07
C TRP A 176 -6.07 12.65 4.79
N VAL A 177 -7.16 11.95 4.55
CA VAL A 177 -8.47 12.19 5.19
C VAL A 177 -9.06 10.88 5.71
N PRO A 178 -9.86 10.90 6.80
CA PRO A 178 -10.56 9.71 7.27
C PRO A 178 -11.55 9.12 6.22
N CYS A 179 -11.69 7.79 6.20
CA CYS A 179 -12.81 7.08 5.55
C CYS A 179 -14.02 7.20 6.47
N GLU A 180 -14.83 8.22 6.28
CA GLU A 180 -16.17 8.29 6.87
C GLU A 180 -17.15 7.67 5.87
N LEU A 181 -17.50 6.39 6.05
CA LEU A 181 -18.70 5.86 5.41
C LEU A 181 -19.89 6.54 6.08
N ALA A 182 -20.54 7.45 5.35
CA ALA A 182 -21.74 8.16 5.79
C ALA A 182 -22.89 7.21 6.14
#